data_AF-A0ABD0NSA4-F1
#
_entry.id   AF-A0ABD0NSA4-F1
#
_cell.length_a   1.000
_cell.length_b   1.000
_cell.length_c   1.000
_cell.angle_alpha   90.00
_cell.angle_beta   90.00
_cell.angle_gamma   90.00
#
_symmetry.space_group_name_H-M   'P 1'
#
loop_
_entity.id
_entity.type
_entity.pdbx_description
1 polymer ?
#
loop_
_entity_poly.entity_id
_entity_poly.type
_entity_poly.pdbx_seq_one_letter_code
_entity_poly.pdbx_strand_id
1 'polypeptide(L)'
;HFAALDAERFEKLWLMSEDEAKALAHRVLETDRIIHEQQLGLVWVSPQLAFMERSGPIEHKTLRMASQATADTLQAETGGDLVEESESLEDTSSGVNRRTVKRILDLLCDEL
;
A
#
# COMPACT_ATOMS: atom_id res chain seq x y z
N HIS A 1 -15.96 8.71 -9.34
CA HIS A 1 -16.98 7.66 -9.47
C HIS A 1 -16.36 6.33 -9.88
N PHE A 2 -15.58 6.27 -10.96
CA PHE A 2 -14.90 5.04 -11.41
C PHE A 2 -13.91 4.46 -10.38
N ALA A 3 -12.96 5.27 -9.89
CA ALA A 3 -11.99 4.84 -8.88
C ALA A 3 -12.61 4.26 -7.58
N ALA A 4 -13.76 4.79 -7.15
CA ALA A 4 -14.46 4.27 -5.97
C ALA A 4 -15.09 2.89 -6.23
N LEU A 5 -15.64 2.69 -7.43
CA LEU A 5 -16.20 1.41 -7.84
C LEU A 5 -15.10 0.34 -8.04
N ASP A 6 -13.94 0.74 -8.56
CA ASP A 6 -12.81 -0.17 -8.70
C ASP A 6 -12.23 -0.57 -7.34
N ALA A 7 -12.12 0.37 -6.40
CA ALA A 7 -11.71 0.08 -5.04
C ALA A 7 -12.68 -0.90 -4.35
N GLU A 8 -13.99 -0.70 -4.48
CA GLU A 8 -15.01 -1.61 -3.93
C GLU A 8 -14.91 -3.00 -4.56
N ARG A 9 -14.75 -3.08 -5.89
CA ARG A 9 -14.60 -4.36 -6.59
C ARG A 9 -13.33 -5.08 -6.16
N PHE A 10 -12.23 -4.34 -6.02
CA PHE A 10 -10.95 -4.88 -5.58
C PHE A 10 -11.05 -5.43 -4.15
N GLU A 11 -11.61 -4.66 -3.22
CA GLU A 11 -11.86 -5.09 -1.84
C GLU A 11 -12.65 -6.40 -1.81
N LYS A 12 -13.73 -6.48 -2.58
CA LYS A 12 -14.56 -7.69 -2.65
C LYS A 12 -13.78 -8.91 -3.15
N LEU A 13 -13.03 -8.74 -4.25
CA LEU A 13 -12.21 -9.83 -4.80
C LEU A 13 -11.10 -10.24 -3.83
N TRP A 14 -10.50 -9.28 -3.14
CA TRP A 14 -9.50 -9.54 -2.10
C TRP A 14 -10.09 -10.39 -1.00
N LEU A 15 -11.21 -9.98 -0.40
CA LEU A 15 -11.84 -10.70 0.70
C LEU A 15 -12.23 -12.13 0.30
N MET A 16 -12.78 -12.32 -0.91
CA MET A 16 -13.11 -13.66 -1.41
C MET A 16 -11.85 -14.53 -1.55
N SER A 17 -10.78 -14.00 -2.17
CA SER A 17 -9.52 -14.74 -2.33
C SER A 17 -8.84 -15.03 -1.00
N GLU A 18 -8.91 -14.09 -0.06
CA GLU A 18 -8.34 -14.23 1.27
C GLU A 18 -9.04 -15.34 2.06
N ASP A 19 -10.37 -15.41 1.98
CA ASP A 19 -11.16 -16.44 2.64
C ASP A 19 -10.85 -17.84 2.08
N GLU A 20 -10.73 -17.96 0.75
CA GLU A 20 -10.29 -19.20 0.09
C GLU A 20 -8.88 -19.63 0.54
N ALA A 21 -7.94 -18.69 0.59
CA ALA A 21 -6.57 -18.97 1.03
C ALA A 21 -6.51 -19.40 2.50
N LYS A 22 -7.30 -18.75 3.38
CA LYS A 22 -7.41 -19.11 4.81
C LYS A 22 -7.99 -20.52 4.97
N ALA A 23 -9.03 -20.87 4.20
CA ALA A 23 -9.61 -22.21 4.22
C ALA A 23 -8.59 -23.29 3.82
N LEU A 24 -7.77 -23.02 2.79
CA LEU A 24 -6.68 -23.92 2.39
C LEU A 24 -5.62 -24.05 3.48
N ALA A 25 -5.21 -22.95 4.10
CA ALA A 25 -4.24 -22.96 5.19
C ALA A 25 -4.74 -23.82 6.37
N HIS A 26 -6.01 -23.70 6.76
CA HIS A 26 -6.60 -24.54 7.79
C HIS A 26 -6.57 -26.03 7.44
N ARG A 27 -6.85 -26.39 6.18
CA ARG A 27 -6.76 -27.80 5.73
C ARG A 27 -5.33 -28.33 5.81
N VAL A 28 -4.35 -27.51 5.44
CA VAL A 28 -2.92 -27.88 5.54
C VAL A 28 -2.53 -28.07 7.00
N LEU A 29 -2.93 -27.17 7.90
CA LEU A 29 -2.64 -27.28 9.33
C LEU A 29 -3.25 -28.54 9.96
N GLU A 30 -4.49 -28.89 9.59
CA GLU A 30 -5.10 -30.13 10.09
C GLU A 30 -4.38 -31.36 9.55
N THR A 31 -3.96 -31.33 8.28
CA THR A 31 -3.18 -32.42 7.68
C THR A 31 -1.83 -32.57 8.39
N ASP A 32 -1.16 -31.45 8.66
CA ASP A 32 0.10 -31.40 9.39
C ASP A 32 -0.05 -31.99 10.78
N ARG A 33 -1.10 -31.62 11.52
CA ARG A 33 -1.44 -32.18 12.83
C ARG A 33 -1.62 -33.70 12.78
N ILE A 34 -2.39 -34.19 11.82
CA ILE A 34 -2.64 -35.63 11.64
C ILE A 34 -1.34 -36.38 11.37
N ILE A 35 -0.48 -35.87 10.49
CA ILE A 35 0.82 -36.50 10.18
C ILE A 35 1.69 -36.54 11.44
N HIS A 36 1.82 -35.41 12.14
CA HIS A 36 2.62 -35.31 13.36
C HIS A 36 2.16 -36.29 14.43
N GLU A 37 0.87 -36.25 14.78
CA GLU A 37 0.34 -37.03 15.89
C GLU A 37 0.19 -38.51 15.54
N GLN A 38 -0.36 -38.84 14.37
CA GLN A 38 -0.77 -40.21 14.05
C GLN A 38 0.32 -41.00 13.33
N GLN A 39 1.02 -40.39 12.37
CA GLN A 39 2.02 -41.10 11.56
C GLN A 39 3.39 -41.09 12.23
N LEU A 40 3.76 -39.96 12.86
CA LEU A 40 5.07 -39.78 13.48
C LEU A 40 5.06 -40.03 14.99
N GLY A 41 3.88 -40.02 15.64
CA GLY A 41 3.79 -40.14 17.10
C GLY A 41 4.40 -38.96 17.86
N LEU A 42 4.50 -37.79 17.22
CA LEU A 42 5.05 -36.57 17.77
C LEU A 42 3.94 -35.65 18.27
N VAL A 43 4.26 -34.81 19.26
CA VAL A 43 3.34 -33.75 19.69
C VAL A 43 3.31 -32.66 18.62
N TRP A 44 2.12 -32.34 18.12
CA TRP A 44 1.92 -31.21 17.24
C TRP A 44 1.80 -29.90 18.03
N VAL A 45 2.48 -28.86 17.55
CA VAL A 45 2.41 -27.50 18.12
C VAL A 45 1.96 -26.56 17.03
N SER A 46 0.79 -25.95 17.22
CA SER A 46 0.26 -24.99 16.25
C SER A 46 1.23 -23.82 16.06
N PRO A 47 1.53 -23.41 14.81
CA PRO A 47 2.32 -22.22 14.55
C PRO A 47 1.55 -20.95 14.95
N GLN A 48 2.28 -19.83 15.05
CA GLN A 48 1.66 -18.51 15.26
C GLN A 48 0.99 -18.04 13.96
N LEU A 49 -0.30 -17.75 14.02
CA LEU A 49 -1.13 -17.41 12.86
C LEU A 49 -1.69 -15.98 12.90
N ALA A 50 -0.99 -15.05 13.54
CA ALA A 50 -1.41 -13.65 13.67
C ALA A 50 -1.63 -12.93 12.32
N PHE A 51 -1.10 -13.47 11.21
CA PHE A 51 -1.36 -12.98 9.87
C PHE A 51 -2.73 -13.41 9.33
N MET A 52 -3.28 -14.54 9.77
CA MET A 52 -4.60 -15.03 9.36
C MET A 52 -5.75 -14.29 10.05
N GLU A 53 -5.48 -13.65 11.19
CA GLU A 53 -6.46 -12.83 11.92
C GLU A 53 -6.69 -11.46 11.28
N ARG A 54 -5.76 -11.01 10.44
CA ARG A 54 -5.91 -9.77 9.66
C ARG A 54 -6.78 -10.05 8.45
N SER A 55 -7.61 -9.08 8.08
CA SER A 55 -8.44 -9.17 6.88
C SER A 55 -8.39 -7.88 6.08
N GLY A 56 -8.49 -8.04 4.76
CA GLY A 56 -8.56 -6.93 3.82
C GLY A 56 -7.20 -6.58 3.19
N PRO A 57 -7.20 -5.75 2.14
CA PRO A 57 -6.00 -5.37 1.42
C PRO A 57 -4.93 -4.75 2.31
N ILE A 58 -3.68 -5.06 1.99
CA ILE A 58 -2.53 -4.47 2.67
C ILE A 58 -2.42 -3.00 2.26
N GLU A 59 -2.82 -2.09 3.15
CA GLU A 59 -2.57 -0.66 2.96
C GLU A 59 -1.07 -0.38 3.01
N HIS A 60 -0.46 -0.09 1.86
CA HIS A 60 0.91 0.40 1.79
C HIS A 60 0.98 1.85 2.31
N LYS A 61 1.19 2.00 3.63
CA LYS A 61 1.30 3.31 4.31
C LYS A 61 2.32 4.28 3.66
N THR A 62 3.34 3.76 3.01
CA THR A 62 4.37 4.55 2.31
C THR A 62 3.82 5.36 1.14
N LEU A 63 2.84 4.83 0.39
CA LEU A 63 2.22 5.55 -0.74
C LEU A 63 1.35 6.71 -0.22
N ARG A 64 0.59 6.45 0.86
CA ARG A 64 -0.32 7.45 1.46
C ARG A 64 0.44 8.61 2.11
N MET A 65 1.58 8.36 2.74
CA MET A 65 2.41 9.43 3.30
C MET A 65 3.04 10.28 2.21
N ALA A 66 3.48 9.66 1.11
CA ALA A 66 4.03 10.38 -0.03
C ALA A 66 2.96 11.30 -0.66
N SER A 67 1.73 10.80 -0.88
CA SER A 67 0.64 11.60 -1.45
C SER A 67 0.17 12.73 -0.52
N GLN A 68 0.15 12.50 0.79
CA GLN A 68 -0.19 13.53 1.77
C GLN A 68 0.88 14.63 1.81
N ALA A 69 2.17 14.27 1.79
CA ALA A 69 3.27 15.24 1.80
C ALA A 69 3.27 16.13 0.55
N THR A 70 2.93 15.59 -0.63
CA THR A 70 2.71 16.41 -1.83
C THR A 70 1.50 17.32 -1.69
N ALA A 71 0.38 16.82 -1.16
CA ALA A 71 -0.82 17.63 -0.95
C ALA A 71 -0.59 18.81 0.02
N ASP A 72 0.17 18.57 1.10
CA ASP A 72 0.51 19.60 2.10
C ASP A 72 1.46 20.66 1.52
N THR A 73 2.41 20.25 0.67
CA THR A 73 3.30 21.19 -0.05
C THR A 73 2.50 22.10 -0.99
N LEU A 74 1.49 21.57 -1.68
CA LEU A 74 0.62 22.33 -2.59
C LEU A 74 -0.32 23.30 -1.86
N GLN A 75 -0.74 23.00 -0.62
CA GLN A 75 -1.58 23.91 0.18
C GLN A 75 -0.78 25.08 0.78
N ALA A 76 0.49 24.85 1.12
CA ALA A 76 1.38 25.90 1.63
C ALA A 76 1.65 27.04 0.62
N GLU A 77 1.46 26.80 -0.68
CA GLU A 77 1.74 27.77 -1.75
C GLU A 77 0.51 28.54 -2.28
N THR A 78 -0.70 28.29 -1.78
CA THR A 78 -1.91 29.06 -2.17
C THR A 78 -2.13 30.31 -1.29
N GLY A 79 -1.25 30.57 -0.32
CA GLY A 79 -1.37 31.65 0.67
C GLY A 79 -0.47 32.87 0.49
N GLY A 80 0.17 33.07 -0.67
CA GLY A 80 1.09 34.19 -0.88
C GLY A 80 1.18 34.65 -2.32
N ASP A 81 0.29 35.57 -2.70
CA ASP A 81 0.53 36.48 -3.84
C ASP A 81 1.20 37.75 -3.30
N LEU A 82 2.28 38.17 -3.97
CA LEU A 82 2.81 39.54 -4.19
C LEU A 82 4.36 39.59 -4.23
N VAL A 83 4.86 39.77 -5.45
CA VAL A 83 6.04 40.55 -5.93
C VAL A 83 7.39 40.49 -5.18
N GLU A 84 8.46 40.05 -5.85
CA GLU A 84 9.45 40.91 -6.54
C GLU A 84 10.65 40.10 -7.09
N GLU A 85 11.19 40.62 -8.18
CA GLU A 85 12.32 40.15 -8.98
C GLU A 85 13.66 40.47 -8.29
N SER A 86 14.65 39.55 -8.36
CA SER A 86 16.06 39.83 -8.71
C SER A 86 17.06 38.83 -8.11
N GLU A 87 18.00 38.48 -8.97
CA GLU A 87 19.16 37.58 -8.93
C GLU A 87 19.91 37.42 -7.59
N SER A 88 20.33 36.19 -7.28
CA SER A 88 21.73 35.75 -7.47
C SER A 88 22.14 34.55 -6.58
N LEU A 89 23.02 33.73 -7.17
CA LEU A 89 23.96 32.75 -6.60
C LEU A 89 23.51 31.30 -6.41
N GLU A 90 24.45 30.47 -6.87
CA GLU A 90 24.36 29.06 -7.24
C GLU A 90 24.16 28.14 -6.03
N ASP A 91 23.37 27.07 -6.23
CA ASP A 91 23.57 25.83 -5.50
C ASP A 91 23.46 24.65 -6.46
N THR A 92 24.53 23.88 -6.53
CA THR A 92 24.68 22.75 -7.45
C THR A 92 23.81 21.60 -6.97
N SER A 93 22.71 21.36 -7.69
CA SER A 93 22.07 20.07 -7.75
C SER A 93 21.31 20.03 -9.06
N SER A 94 21.49 18.96 -9.84
CA SER A 94 20.70 18.68 -11.03
C SER A 94 19.22 18.51 -10.62
N GLY A 95 18.56 19.64 -10.40
CA GLY A 95 17.21 19.74 -9.88
C GLY A 95 16.23 19.46 -11.00
N VAL A 96 15.66 18.27 -11.00
CA VAL A 96 14.58 17.91 -11.91
C VAL A 96 13.47 18.97 -11.79
N ASN A 97 13.08 19.58 -12.90
CA ASN A 97 12.07 20.64 -12.93
C ASN A 97 10.82 20.19 -12.18
N ARG A 98 10.41 20.94 -11.15
CA ARG A 98 9.23 20.65 -10.31
C ARG A 98 7.96 20.41 -11.13
N ARG A 99 7.80 21.10 -12.27
CA ARG A 99 6.67 20.86 -13.20
C ARG A 99 6.75 19.49 -13.87
N THR A 100 7.96 19.04 -14.18
CA THR A 100 8.22 17.70 -14.73
C THR A 100 7.99 16.63 -13.68
N VAL A 101 8.49 16.82 -12.45
CA VAL A 101 8.23 15.91 -11.32
C VAL A 101 6.72 15.82 -11.05
N LYS A 102 6.01 16.95 -11.04
CA LYS A 102 4.56 17.00 -10.88
C LYS A 102 3.84 16.23 -11.99
N ARG A 103 4.17 16.49 -13.27
CA ARG A 103 3.57 15.76 -14.40
C ARG A 103 3.82 14.26 -14.32
N ILE A 104 5.03 13.85 -13.91
CA ILE A 104 5.35 12.43 -13.74
C ILE A 104 4.50 11.82 -12.62
N LEU A 105 4.37 12.51 -11.48
CA LEU A 105 3.53 12.03 -10.37
C LEU A 105 2.04 11.99 -10.74
N ASP A 106 1.53 13.02 -11.42
CA ASP A 106 0.15 13.07 -11.89
C ASP A 106 -0.13 11.90 -12.87
N LEU A 107 0.79 11.63 -13.81
CA LEU A 107 0.68 10.49 -14.73
C LEU A 107 0.68 9.14 -14.01
N LEU A 108 1.52 8.97 -12.98
CA LEU A 108 1.56 7.74 -12.17
C LEU A 108 0.32 7.54 -11.32
N CYS A 109 -0.36 8.64 -10.94
CA CYS A 109 -1.62 8.59 -10.20
C CYS A 109 -2.84 8.36 -11.10
N ASP A 110 -2.77 8.72 -12.39
CA ASP A 110 -3.88 8.53 -13.35
C ASP A 110 -3.85 7.15 -14.04
N GLU A 111 -2.72 6.44 -14.05
CA GLU A 111 -2.56 5.10 -14.67
C GLU A 111 -2.83 3.91 -13.72
N LEU A 112 -3.19 4.16 -12.45
CA LEU A 112 -3.50 3.15 -11.42
C LEU A 112 -4.95 3.28 -10.91
#